data_AF-A0A2L2YYV0-F1
#
_entry.id   AF-A0A2L2YYV0-F1
#
_cell.length_a   1.000
_cell.length_b   1.000
_cell.length_c   1.000
_cell.angle_alpha   90.00
_cell.angle_beta   90.00
_cell.angle_gamma   90.00
#
_symmetry.space_group_name_H-M   'P 1'
#
loop_
_entity.id
_entity.type
_entity.pdbx_description
1 polymer ?
#
loop_
_entity_poly.entity_id
_entity_poly.type
_entity_poly.pdbx_seq_one_letter_code
_entity_poly.pdbx_strand_id
1 'polypeptide(L)'
;GTVAAYRFPYLLAGRSLALKQDSEFYEHFYNDLVPMFHYIPFQRNLSDLVLKINWALSHDSEAKAIAENAQEFVLNNLMPKDILCYYTVLFNEYSKKLNVKSEVHEGMEK
;
A
#
# COMPACT_ATOMS: atom_id res chain seq x y z
N GLY A 1 10.51 9.79 4.24
CA GLY A 1 10.44 10.26 2.84
C GLY A 1 9.67 11.56 2.82
N THR A 2 9.56 12.22 1.67
CA THR A 2 8.71 13.40 1.49
C THR A 2 7.23 13.05 1.29
N VAL A 3 6.96 11.81 0.82
CA VAL A 3 5.63 11.23 0.60
C VAL A 3 5.66 9.73 0.98
N ALA A 4 4.57 9.01 0.67
CA ALA A 4 4.50 7.56 0.81
C ALA A 4 5.59 6.88 -0.04
N ALA A 5 6.12 5.77 0.45
CA ALA A 5 7.33 5.20 -0.13
C ALA A 5 6.99 4.12 -1.17
N TYR A 6 7.35 4.36 -2.43
CA TYR A 6 7.09 3.44 -3.55
C TYR A 6 7.71 2.04 -3.40
N ARG A 7 8.65 1.86 -2.46
CA ARG A 7 9.20 0.54 -2.10
C ARG A 7 8.20 -0.35 -1.38
N PHE A 8 7.20 0.20 -0.70
CA PHE A 8 6.32 -0.57 0.18
C PHE A 8 5.56 -1.70 -0.54
N PRO A 9 4.91 -1.50 -1.71
CA PRO A 9 4.24 -2.61 -2.39
C PRO A 9 5.22 -3.73 -2.82
N TYR A 10 6.45 -3.39 -3.21
CA TYR A 10 7.47 -4.39 -3.55
C TYR A 10 7.98 -5.17 -2.33
N LEU A 11 8.07 -4.53 -1.16
CA LEU A 11 8.42 -5.20 0.08
C LEU A 11 7.31 -6.18 0.52
N LEU A 12 6.04 -5.78 0.36
CA LEU A 12 4.89 -6.66 0.63
C LEU A 12 4.81 -7.82 -0.38
N ALA A 13 5.21 -7.61 -1.64
CA ALA A 13 5.21 -8.65 -2.66
C ALA A 13 6.22 -9.77 -2.38
N GLY A 14 7.29 -9.43 -1.63
CA GLY A 14 8.29 -10.39 -1.20
C GLY A 14 7.75 -11.34 -0.13
N ARG A 15 8.44 -12.47 0.08
CA ARG A 15 8.17 -13.40 1.21
C ARG A 15 8.90 -12.98 2.49
N SER A 16 9.08 -11.67 2.68
CA SER A 16 9.79 -11.11 3.83
C SER A 16 8.82 -10.31 4.68
N LEU A 17 8.99 -10.36 6.00
CA LEU A 17 8.18 -9.59 6.92
C LEU A 17 8.46 -8.09 6.77
N ALA A 18 7.43 -7.32 6.41
CA ALA A 18 7.52 -5.87 6.35
C ALA A 18 7.24 -5.24 7.73
N LEU A 19 8.17 -4.44 8.23
CA LEU A 19 7.94 -3.52 9.35
C LEU A 19 7.65 -2.13 8.76
N LYS A 20 6.51 -1.54 9.10
CA LYS A 20 6.08 -0.24 8.58
C LYS A 20 6.03 0.79 9.70
N GLN A 21 6.76 1.88 9.52
CA GLN A 21 6.70 3.03 10.41
C GLN A 21 5.34 3.73 10.28
N ASP A 22 4.82 4.18 11.42
CA ASP A 22 3.66 5.06 11.45
C ASP A 22 3.97 6.38 10.73
N SER A 23 3.11 6.72 9.78
CA SER A 23 3.26 7.89 8.92
C SER A 23 1.88 8.34 8.46
N GLU A 24 1.76 9.66 8.25
CA GLU A 24 0.59 10.30 7.65
C GLU A 24 0.47 10.06 6.15
N PHE A 25 1.54 9.56 5.50
CA PHE A 25 1.53 9.34 4.06
C PHE A 25 0.87 8.01 3.70
N TYR A 26 0.03 8.04 2.66
CA TYR A 26 -0.71 6.88 2.16
C TYR A 26 -0.68 6.81 0.63
N GLU A 27 -0.92 5.61 0.11
CA GLU A 27 -1.24 5.35 -1.28
C GLU A 27 -2.65 4.73 -1.36
N HIS A 28 -3.23 4.65 -2.55
CA HIS A 28 -4.61 4.22 -2.76
C HIS A 28 -4.98 2.86 -2.11
N PHE A 29 -4.02 1.94 -1.97
CA PHE A 29 -4.22 0.60 -1.41
C PHE A 29 -3.97 0.48 0.10
N TYR A 30 -3.47 1.53 0.76
CA TYR A 30 -3.05 1.42 2.17
C TYR A 30 -4.24 1.16 3.10
N ASN A 31 -5.44 1.63 2.73
CA ASN A 31 -6.64 1.45 3.54
C ASN A 31 -7.09 -0.01 3.63
N ASP A 32 -6.70 -0.84 2.66
CA ASP A 32 -7.00 -2.26 2.64
C ASP A 32 -5.96 -3.08 3.42
N LEU A 33 -4.87 -2.44 3.88
CA LEU A 33 -3.83 -3.11 4.65
C LEU A 33 -4.12 -3.07 6.16
N VAL A 34 -4.28 -4.25 6.75
CA VAL A 34 -4.50 -4.42 8.19
C VAL A 34 -3.17 -4.61 8.95
N PRO A 35 -2.86 -3.77 9.97
CA PRO A 35 -1.69 -3.96 10.83
C PRO A 35 -1.77 -5.29 11.60
N MET A 36 -0.62 -5.91 11.85
CA MET A 36 -0.49 -7.26 12.43
C MET A 36 -1.11 -8.39 11.59
N PHE A 37 -1.62 -8.10 10.39
CA PHE A 37 -2.10 -9.11 9.44
C PHE A 37 -1.30 -9.08 8.13
N HIS A 38 -1.04 -7.91 7.56
CA HIS A 38 -0.19 -7.74 6.36
C HIS A 38 1.20 -7.14 6.65
N TYR A 39 1.42 -6.53 7.81
CA TYR A 39 2.71 -5.95 8.20
C TYR A 39 2.76 -5.72 9.71
N ILE A 40 3.96 -5.49 10.26
CA ILE A 40 4.11 -5.07 11.66
C ILE A 40 4.27 -3.54 11.74
N PRO A 41 3.34 -2.82 12.40
CA PRO A 41 3.49 -1.38 12.62
C PRO A 41 4.51 -1.09 13.73
N PHE A 42 5.20 0.05 13.62
CA PHE A 42 6.02 0.62 14.70
C PHE A 42 5.93 2.14 14.71
N GLN A 43 6.17 2.74 15.87
CA GLN A 43 5.94 4.17 16.11
C GLN A 43 6.87 5.05 15.28
N ARG A 44 6.35 6.24 14.92
CA ARG A 44 7.10 7.25 14.14
C ARG A 44 8.41 7.67 14.79
N ASN A 45 8.47 7.71 16.12
CA ASN A 45 9.68 8.06 16.89
C ASN A 45 10.64 6.88 17.11
N LEU A 46 10.35 5.70 16.53
CA LEU A 46 11.13 4.46 16.66
C LEU A 46 11.18 3.83 18.07
N SER A 47 10.41 4.34 19.05
CA SER A 47 10.59 3.93 20.45
C SER A 47 10.21 2.47 20.73
N ASP A 48 9.39 1.85 19.91
CA ASP A 48 9.01 0.44 20.02
C ASP A 48 9.64 -0.45 18.94
N LEU A 49 10.54 0.06 18.09
CA LEU A 49 11.09 -0.71 16.97
C LEU A 49 11.81 -1.98 17.44
N VAL A 50 12.69 -1.87 18.45
CA VAL A 50 13.42 -3.02 19.01
C VAL A 50 12.46 -4.04 19.61
N LEU A 51 11.39 -3.58 20.27
CA LEU A 51 10.34 -4.44 20.82
C LEU A 51 9.64 -5.23 19.71
N LYS A 52 9.29 -4.58 18.58
CA LYS A 52 8.66 -5.24 17.42
C LYS A 52 9.59 -6.26 16.76
N ILE A 53 10.88 -5.98 16.66
CA ILE A 53 11.88 -6.93 16.13
C ILE A 53 11.98 -8.16 17.03
N ASN A 54 12.11 -7.97 18.36
CA ASN A 54 12.19 -9.08 19.30
C ASN A 54 10.91 -9.92 19.32
N TRP A 55 9.75 -9.30 19.15
CA TRP A 55 8.48 -10.02 18.98
C TRP A 55 8.54 -10.90 17.73
N ALA A 56 8.94 -10.37 16.58
CA ALA A 56 9.01 -11.14 15.33
C ALA A 56 10.01 -12.31 15.43
N LEU A 57 11.15 -12.13 16.09
CA LEU A 57 12.13 -13.19 16.34
C LEU A 57 11.62 -14.29 17.27
N SER A 58 10.74 -13.97 18.22
CA SER A 58 10.17 -14.93 19.17
C SER A 58 8.89 -15.60 18.68
N HIS A 59 8.24 -15.06 17.64
CA HIS A 59 6.97 -15.54 17.08
C HIS A 59 7.13 -15.84 15.59
N ASP A 60 8.14 -16.64 15.21
CA ASP A 60 8.54 -16.87 13.82
C ASP A 60 7.39 -17.39 12.93
N SER A 61 6.55 -18.29 13.45
CA SER A 61 5.39 -18.81 12.71
C SER A 61 4.34 -17.73 12.42
N GLU A 62 4.10 -16.83 13.38
CA GLU A 62 3.15 -15.71 13.21
C GLU A 62 3.74 -14.65 12.27
N ALA A 63 5.03 -14.33 12.44
CA ALA A 63 5.77 -13.44 11.55
C ALA A 63 5.74 -13.94 10.09
N LYS A 64 5.93 -15.24 9.87
CA LYS A 64 5.83 -15.86 8.56
C LYS A 64 4.41 -15.75 7.99
N ALA A 65 3.38 -16.02 8.78
CA ALA A 65 2.00 -15.89 8.33
C ALA A 65 1.67 -14.45 7.90
N ILE A 66 2.15 -13.44 8.64
CA ILE A 66 1.99 -12.03 8.26
C ILE A 66 2.66 -11.73 6.90
N ALA A 67 3.87 -12.24 6.68
CA ALA A 67 4.57 -12.05 5.39
C ALA A 67 3.85 -12.76 4.23
N GLU A 68 3.29 -13.95 4.46
CA GLU A 68 2.54 -14.69 3.44
C GLU A 68 1.21 -14.01 3.10
N ASN A 69 0.48 -13.50 4.10
CA ASN A 69 -0.73 -12.69 3.89
C ASN A 69 -0.43 -11.42 3.10
N ALA A 70 0.69 -10.75 3.39
CA ALA A 70 1.13 -9.55 2.67
C ALA A 70 1.37 -9.84 1.18
N GLN A 71 2.08 -10.93 0.89
CA GLN A 71 2.35 -11.37 -0.47
C GLN A 71 1.04 -11.73 -1.18
N GLU A 72 0.15 -12.48 -0.54
CA GLU A 72 -1.14 -12.84 -1.10
C GLU A 72 -1.98 -11.61 -1.43
N PHE A 73 -2.01 -10.61 -0.54
CA PHE A 73 -2.68 -9.34 -0.78
C PHE A 73 -2.17 -8.67 -2.06
N VAL A 74 -0.85 -8.59 -2.24
CA VAL A 74 -0.26 -7.97 -3.44
C VAL A 74 -0.61 -8.76 -4.71
N LEU A 75 -0.47 -10.09 -4.67
CA LEU A 75 -0.73 -10.95 -5.84
C LEU A 75 -2.20 -10.93 -6.27
N ASN A 76 -3.12 -10.70 -5.32
CA ASN A 76 -4.55 -10.68 -5.59
C ASN A 76 -5.11 -9.29 -5.90
N ASN A 77 -4.47 -8.21 -5.44
CA ASN A 77 -5.06 -6.87 -5.46
C ASN A 77 -4.17 -5.76 -6.03
N LEU A 78 -2.87 -6.00 -6.26
CA LEU A 78 -1.92 -4.97 -6.70
C LEU A 78 -1.11 -5.36 -7.94
N MET A 79 -1.58 -6.33 -8.70
CA MET A 79 -0.99 -6.64 -10.00
C MET A 79 -1.31 -5.52 -11.00
N PRO A 80 -0.58 -5.40 -12.13
CA PRO A 80 -0.82 -4.32 -13.10
C PRO A 80 -2.27 -4.19 -13.56
N LYS A 81 -2.99 -5.32 -13.69
CA LYS A 81 -4.42 -5.35 -14.04
C LYS A 81 -5.30 -4.65 -12.97
N ASP A 82 -4.95 -4.78 -11.69
CA ASP A 82 -5.73 -4.27 -10.57
C ASP A 82 -5.54 -2.76 -10.46
N ILE A 83 -4.30 -2.29 -10.69
CA ILE A 83 -3.97 -0.86 -10.77
C ILE A 83 -4.71 -0.19 -11.94
N LEU A 84 -4.74 -0.82 -13.11
CA LEU A 84 -5.49 -0.31 -14.27
C LEU A 84 -7.01 -0.30 -14.01
N CYS A 85 -7.53 -1.33 -13.33
CA CYS A 85 -8.92 -1.38 -12.90
C CYS A 85 -9.26 -0.22 -11.96
N TYR A 86 -8.43 0.03 -10.95
CA TYR A 86 -8.58 1.16 -10.03
C TYR A 86 -8.65 2.50 -10.78
N TYR A 87 -7.73 2.75 -11.72
CA TYR A 87 -7.76 3.99 -12.50
C TYR A 87 -9.01 4.11 -13.37
N THR A 88 -9.45 3.02 -14.00
CA THR A 88 -10.66 3.01 -14.82
C THR A 88 -11.89 3.38 -14.00
N VAL A 89 -12.05 2.75 -12.83
CA VAL A 89 -13.15 3.05 -11.90
C VAL A 89 -13.05 4.48 -11.38
N LEU A 90 -11.86 4.91 -10.96
CA LEU A 90 -11.60 6.25 -10.44
C LEU A 90 -12.01 7.33 -11.45
N PHE A 91 -11.53 7.22 -12.69
CA PHE A 91 -11.84 8.21 -13.72
C PHE A 91 -13.31 8.16 -14.12
N ASN A 92 -13.92 6.97 -14.18
CA ASN A 92 -15.36 6.83 -14.43
C ASN A 92 -16.19 7.52 -13.34
N GLU A 93 -15.92 7.25 -12.06
CA GLU A 93 -16.66 7.88 -10.94
C GLU A 93 -16.38 9.38 -10.84
N TYR A 94 -15.15 9.81 -11.11
CA TYR A 94 -14.81 11.23 -11.16
C TYR A 94 -15.55 11.96 -12.28
N SER A 95 -15.67 11.35 -13.47
CA SER A 95 -16.36 11.96 -14.61
C SER A 95 -17.83 12.31 -14.32
N LYS A 96 -18.50 11.51 -13.49
CA LYS A 96 -19.90 11.73 -13.06
C LYS A 96 -20.06 12.98 -12.16
N LYS A 97 -18.97 13.47 -11.57
CA LYS A 97 -18.97 14.66 -10.70
C LYS A 97 -18.65 15.95 -11.48
N LEU A 98 -18.33 15.86 -12.77
CA LEU A 98 -18.06 17.02 -13.60
C LEU A 98 -19.36 17.73 -13.97
N ASN A 99 -19.46 19.02 -13.63
CA ASN A 99 -20.60 19.86 -13.99
C ASN A 99 -20.43 20.58 -15.33
N VAL A 100 -19.26 20.42 -15.97
CA VAL A 100 -18.90 21.08 -17.23
C VAL A 100 -18.41 20.02 -18.20
N LYS A 101 -18.74 20.18 -19.47
CA LYS A 101 -18.28 19.29 -20.53
C LYS A 101 -16.78 19.51 -20.77
N SER A 102 -16.02 18.43 -20.86
CA SER A 102 -14.59 18.50 -21.20
C SER A 102 -14.41 18.94 -22.66
N GLU A 103 -13.46 19.83 -22.92
CA GLU A 103 -13.08 20.31 -24.24
C GLU A 103 -11.57 20.13 -24.45
N VAL A 104 -11.16 19.84 -25.69
CA VAL A 104 -9.74 19.75 -26.04
C VAL A 104 -9.21 21.15 -26.30
N HIS A 105 -8.23 21.59 -25.52
CA HIS A 105 -7.63 22.91 -25.67
C HIS A 105 -6.60 22.95 -26.81
N GLU A 106 -6.48 24.10 -27.46
CA GLU A 106 -5.47 24.34 -28.49
C GLU A 106 -4.06 24.10 -27.91
N GLY A 107 -3.25 23.29 -28.60
CA GLY A 107 -1.90 22.92 -28.18
C GLY A 107 -1.79 21.65 -27.33
N MET A 108 -2.89 20.97 -26.98
CA MET A 108 -2.81 19.61 -26.41
C MET A 108 -2.38 18.60 -27.49
N GLU A 109 -1.33 17.82 -27.19
CA GLU A 109 -0.92 16.69 -28.04
C GLU A 109 -2.04 15.65 -28.14
N LYS A 110 -2.21 15.08 -29.34
CA LYS A 110 -3.25 14.08 -29.62
C LYS A 110 -2.81 12.67 -29.23
#